data_AF-A0A6S7HYJ5-F1
#
_entry.id   AF-A0A6S7HYJ5-F1
#
_cell.length_a   1.000
_cell.length_b   1.000
_cell.length_c   1.000
_cell.angle_alpha   90.00
_cell.angle_beta   90.00
_cell.angle_gamma   90.00
#
_symmetry.space_group_name_H-M   'P 1'
#
loop_
_entity.id
_entity.type
_entity.pdbx_description
1 polymer ?
#
loop_
_entity_poly.entity_id
_entity_poly.type
_entity_poly.pdbx_seq_one_letter_code
_entity_poly.pdbx_strand_id
1 'polypeptide(L)'
;MGRAMEIILAAHDFDADLAERYGSINRALNPDEIGPFVEELANRIAKFPAGSITACKRCVIKAVETPIEDGLKEEAYQLGQAMASTPAAKRFAFGKEQGIQNDLETQKNWDNGVMDIQSIQ
;
A
#
# COMPACT_ATOMS: atom_id res chain seq x y z
N MET A 1 2.62 -1.44 -15.00
CA MET A 1 1.33 -0.72 -15.02
C MET A 1 0.14 -1.65 -14.80
N GLY A 2 -0.05 -2.74 -15.55
CA GLY A 2 -1.20 -3.66 -15.36
C GLY A 2 -1.43 -4.15 -13.93
N ARG A 3 -0.40 -4.68 -13.25
CA ARG A 3 -0.49 -5.12 -11.84
C ARG A 3 -0.85 -3.99 -10.86
N ALA A 4 -0.32 -2.79 -11.07
CA ALA A 4 -0.63 -1.64 -10.22
C ALA A 4 -2.10 -1.23 -10.38
N MET A 5 -2.60 -1.21 -11.63
CA MET A 5 -4.02 -0.95 -11.90
C MET A 5 -4.92 -2.05 -11.31
N GLU A 6 -4.50 -3.31 -11.38
CA GLU A 6 -5.23 -4.41 -10.77
C GLU A 6 -5.35 -4.25 -9.25
N ILE A 7 -4.23 -3.96 -8.55
CA ILE A 7 -4.23 -3.69 -7.11
C ILE A 7 -5.18 -2.54 -6.76
N ILE A 8 -5.06 -1.40 -7.47
CA ILE A 8 -5.79 -0.18 -7.13
C ILE A 8 -7.27 -0.27 -7.48
N LEU A 9 -7.61 -0.79 -8.66
CA LEU A 9 -8.99 -0.77 -9.17
C LEU A 9 -9.83 -1.94 -8.69
N ALA A 10 -9.22 -3.10 -8.43
CA ALA A 10 -9.97 -4.24 -7.93
C ALA A 10 -10.28 -4.11 -6.44
N ALA A 11 -9.44 -3.35 -5.70
CA ALA A 11 -9.56 -3.16 -4.25
C ALA A 11 -9.62 -4.48 -3.46
N HIS A 12 -8.95 -5.51 -3.98
CA HIS A 12 -8.89 -6.82 -3.34
C HIS A 12 -7.78 -6.90 -2.28
N ASP A 13 -8.05 -7.65 -1.21
CA ASP A 13 -7.02 -8.02 -0.24
C ASP A 13 -6.11 -9.11 -0.82
N PHE A 14 -4.79 -8.92 -0.69
CA PHE A 14 -3.79 -9.85 -1.19
C PHE A 14 -3.10 -10.56 -0.03
N ASP A 15 -2.92 -11.87 -0.15
CA ASP A 15 -2.01 -12.60 0.73
C ASP A 15 -0.54 -12.27 0.41
N ALA A 16 0.37 -12.68 1.30
CA ALA A 16 1.80 -12.39 1.16
C ALA A 16 2.40 -13.00 -0.12
N ASP A 17 1.97 -14.20 -0.50
CA ASP A 17 2.50 -14.92 -1.67
C ASP A 17 2.10 -14.23 -2.99
N LEU A 18 0.86 -13.73 -3.08
CA LEU A 18 0.41 -12.95 -4.22
C LEU A 18 1.13 -11.59 -4.27
N ALA A 19 1.27 -10.92 -3.13
CA ALA A 19 1.98 -9.65 -3.02
C ALA A 19 3.45 -9.78 -3.48
N GLU A 20 4.16 -10.85 -3.10
CA GLU A 20 5.52 -11.13 -3.58
C GLU A 20 5.55 -11.35 -5.09
N ARG A 21 4.65 -12.18 -5.64
CA ARG A 21 4.58 -12.43 -7.09
C ARG A 21 4.28 -11.16 -7.90
N TYR A 22 3.51 -10.24 -7.33
CA TYR A 22 3.17 -8.96 -7.96
C TYR A 22 4.33 -7.96 -7.86
N GLY A 23 5.21 -8.14 -6.88
CA GLY A 23 6.35 -7.29 -6.60
C GLY A 23 6.01 -6.08 -5.72
N SER A 24 4.87 -6.12 -5.00
CA SER A 24 4.51 -5.08 -4.03
C SER A 24 5.28 -5.24 -2.71
N ILE A 25 5.74 -6.46 -2.40
CA ILE A 25 6.71 -6.74 -1.34
C ILE A 25 7.92 -7.48 -1.93
N ASN A 26 9.05 -7.43 -1.22
CA ASN A 26 10.29 -8.08 -1.66
C ASN A 26 10.26 -9.61 -1.49
N ARG A 27 9.60 -10.13 -0.44
CA ARG A 27 9.58 -11.56 -0.10
C ARG A 27 8.46 -11.89 0.89
N ALA A 28 7.75 -13.00 0.70
CA ALA A 28 6.89 -13.64 1.69
C ALA A 28 7.67 -14.68 2.50
N LEU A 29 7.40 -14.75 3.80
CA LEU A 29 8.09 -15.65 4.74
C LEU A 29 7.07 -16.27 5.70
N ASN A 30 7.38 -17.43 6.27
CA ASN A 30 6.58 -17.96 7.36
C ASN A 30 6.64 -17.00 8.56
N PRO A 31 5.57 -16.84 9.35
CA PRO A 31 5.50 -15.83 10.41
C PRO A 31 6.65 -15.89 11.43
N ASP A 32 7.11 -17.09 11.76
CA ASP A 32 8.21 -17.35 12.69
C ASP A 32 9.60 -17.03 12.11
N GLU A 33 9.73 -16.91 10.79
CA GLU A 33 10.96 -16.58 10.09
C GLU A 33 11.14 -15.06 9.86
N ILE A 34 10.06 -14.27 9.92
CA ILE A 34 10.08 -12.83 9.62
C ILE A 34 11.04 -12.09 10.56
N GLY A 35 10.90 -12.29 11.87
CA GLY A 35 11.72 -11.62 12.89
C GLY A 35 13.22 -11.90 12.70
N PRO A 36 13.64 -13.17 12.72
CA PRO A 36 15.04 -13.56 12.50
C PRO A 36 15.61 -13.07 11.17
N PHE A 37 14.85 -13.14 10.08
CA PHE A 37 15.29 -12.68 8.77
C PHE A 37 15.54 -11.17 8.74
N VAL A 38 14.60 -10.37 9.26
CA VAL A 38 14.73 -8.90 9.29
C VAL A 38 15.90 -8.48 10.18
N GLU A 39 16.11 -9.15 11.32
CA GLU A 39 17.23 -8.87 12.21
C GLU A 39 18.58 -9.18 11.55
N GLU A 40 18.72 -10.34 10.90
CA GLU A 40 19.95 -10.69 10.16
C GLU A 40 20.23 -9.66 9.06
N LEU A 41 19.23 -9.32 8.25
CA LEU A 41 19.38 -8.41 7.12
C LEU A 41 19.79 -7.02 7.59
N ALA A 42 19.13 -6.49 8.63
CA ALA A 42 19.45 -5.19 9.20
C ALA A 42 20.87 -5.16 9.78
N ASN A 43 21.24 -6.18 10.56
CA ASN A 43 22.59 -6.32 11.12
C ASN A 43 23.67 -6.46 10.04
N ARG A 44 23.35 -7.12 8.92
CA ARG A 44 24.23 -7.21 7.77
C ARG A 44 24.42 -5.85 7.10
N ILE A 45 23.34 -5.10 6.86
CA ILE A 45 23.40 -3.76 6.25
C ILE A 45 24.19 -2.79 7.14
N ALA A 46 23.99 -2.84 8.46
CA ALA A 46 24.65 -1.96 9.42
C ALA A 46 26.19 -2.09 9.46
N LYS A 47 26.74 -3.19 8.94
CA LYS A 47 28.20 -3.39 8.83
C LYS A 47 28.84 -2.58 7.70
N PHE A 48 28.06 -1.99 6.79
CA PHE A 48 28.59 -1.19 5.68
C PHE A 48 28.73 0.30 6.06
N PRO A 49 29.73 1.03 5.50
CA PRO A 49 29.85 2.46 5.73
C PRO A 49 28.61 3.23 5.28
N ALA A 50 28.12 4.15 6.12
CA ALA A 50 26.92 4.94 5.83
C ALA A 50 27.02 5.73 4.50
N GLY A 51 28.21 6.21 4.14
CA GLY A 51 28.45 6.90 2.86
C GLY A 51 28.20 6.00 1.64
N SER A 52 28.58 4.73 1.70
CA SER A 52 28.36 3.76 0.63
C SER A 52 26.87 3.43 0.48
N ILE A 53 26.17 3.22 1.60
CA ILE A 53 24.71 3.00 1.59
C ILE A 53 23.99 4.20 0.95
N THR A 54 24.39 5.42 1.31
CA THR A 54 23.83 6.65 0.77
C THR A 54 24.05 6.77 -0.75
N ALA A 55 25.26 6.46 -1.22
CA ALA A 55 25.56 6.45 -2.65
C ALA A 55 24.69 5.45 -3.41
N CYS A 56 24.57 4.21 -2.91
CA CYS A 56 23.72 3.18 -3.52
C CYS A 56 22.24 3.62 -3.58
N LYS A 57 21.70 4.17 -2.49
CA LYS A 57 20.31 4.68 -2.46
C LYS A 57 20.09 5.75 -3.52
N ARG A 58 21.01 6.71 -3.66
CA ARG A 58 20.92 7.77 -4.69
C ARG A 58 20.93 7.22 -6.11
N CYS A 59 21.79 6.23 -6.38
CA CYS A 59 21.83 5.56 -7.69
C CYS A 59 20.50 4.89 -8.02
N VAL A 60 19.94 4.12 -7.07
CA VAL A 60 18.66 3.42 -7.27
C VAL A 60 17.51 4.42 -7.45
N ILE A 61 17.40 5.43 -6.58
CA ILE A 61 16.34 6.45 -6.67
C ILE A 61 16.40 7.17 -8.02
N LYS A 62 17.59 7.52 -8.51
CA LYS A 62 17.75 8.20 -9.80
C LYS A 62 17.36 7.33 -10.99
N ALA A 63 17.44 6.00 -10.86
CA ALA A 63 17.09 5.05 -11.92
C ALA A 63 15.58 4.79 -12.02
N VAL A 64 14.80 5.11 -10.98
CA VAL A 64 13.34 4.99 -11.00
C VAL A 64 12.79 6.26 -11.67
N GLU A 65 12.44 6.15 -12.95
CA GLU A 65 11.97 7.27 -13.76
C GLU A 65 10.64 7.86 -13.26
N THR A 66 10.48 9.15 -13.54
CA THR A 66 9.51 10.13 -12.99
C THR A 66 9.82 10.56 -11.54
N PRO A 67 10.06 11.86 -11.29
CA PRO A 67 10.15 12.37 -9.92
C PRO A 67 8.88 12.00 -9.15
N ILE A 68 9.04 11.21 -8.08
CA ILE A 68 7.94 10.77 -7.21
C ILE A 68 7.08 11.95 -6.76
N GLU A 69 7.71 13.12 -6.55
CA GLU A 69 7.02 14.35 -6.17
C GLU A 69 5.90 14.75 -7.14
N ASP A 70 6.14 14.64 -8.44
CA ASP A 70 5.14 15.01 -9.46
C ASP A 70 4.01 13.98 -9.51
N GLY A 71 4.35 12.68 -9.35
CA GLY A 71 3.35 11.62 -9.23
C GLY A 71 2.44 11.78 -8.01
N LEU A 72 3.00 12.14 -6.86
CA LEU A 72 2.23 12.37 -5.63
C LEU A 72 1.30 13.59 -5.73
N LYS A 73 1.73 14.66 -6.41
CA LYS A 73 0.87 15.82 -6.66
C LYS A 73 -0.34 15.44 -7.49
N GLU A 74 -0.13 14.64 -8.54
CA GLU A 74 -1.20 14.12 -9.38
C GLU A 74 -2.14 13.19 -8.58
N GLU A 75 -1.60 12.25 -7.81
CA GLU A 75 -2.40 11.33 -6.97
C GLU A 75 -3.29 12.09 -5.98
N ALA A 76 -2.73 13.08 -5.26
CA ALA A 76 -3.48 13.90 -4.32
C ALA A 76 -4.60 14.70 -5.01
N TYR A 77 -4.32 15.26 -6.19
CA TYR A 77 -5.31 15.97 -6.99
C TYR A 77 -6.46 15.04 -7.40
N GLN A 78 -6.15 13.85 -7.93
CA GLN A 78 -7.15 12.87 -8.38
C GLN A 78 -8.00 12.32 -7.23
N LEU A 79 -7.39 12.06 -6.06
CA LEU A 79 -8.15 11.69 -4.86
C LEU A 79 -9.16 12.78 -4.46
N GLY A 80 -8.72 14.05 -4.49
CA GLY A 80 -9.59 15.19 -4.21
C GLY A 80 -10.77 15.28 -5.18
N GLN A 81 -10.53 15.08 -6.49
CA GLN A 81 -11.59 15.02 -7.49
C GLN A 81 -12.56 13.86 -7.20
N ALA A 82 -12.04 12.65 -6.99
CA ALA A 82 -12.86 11.47 -6.71
C ALA A 82 -13.75 11.67 -5.47
N MET A 83 -13.22 12.24 -4.39
CA MET A 83 -14.00 12.55 -3.19
C MET A 83 -15.10 13.58 -3.44
N ALA A 84 -14.83 14.60 -4.28
CA ALA A 84 -15.77 15.68 -4.56
C ALA A 84 -16.85 15.31 -5.60
N SER A 85 -16.52 14.47 -6.58
CA SER A 85 -17.36 14.23 -7.76
C SER A 85 -18.00 12.84 -7.80
N THR A 86 -17.81 12.01 -6.77
CA THR A 86 -18.38 10.66 -6.71
C THR A 86 -19.10 10.43 -5.36
N PRO A 87 -19.82 9.31 -5.18
CA PRO A 87 -20.39 8.93 -3.88
C PRO A 87 -19.38 8.71 -2.74
N ALA A 88 -18.07 8.79 -3.00
CA ALA A 88 -17.02 8.51 -2.03
C ALA A 88 -17.18 9.32 -0.73
N ALA A 89 -17.42 10.64 -0.78
CA ALA A 89 -17.61 11.44 0.43
C ALA A 89 -18.75 10.92 1.32
N LYS A 90 -19.86 10.47 0.73
CA LYS A 90 -20.99 9.89 1.47
C LYS A 90 -20.64 8.53 2.06
N ARG A 91 -19.91 7.68 1.33
CA ARG A 91 -19.46 6.37 1.83
C ARG A 91 -18.51 6.50 3.01
N PHE A 92 -17.59 7.48 2.97
CA PHE A 92 -16.73 7.81 4.10
C PHE A 92 -17.53 8.31 5.31
N ALA A 93 -18.52 9.19 5.10
CA ALA A 93 -19.40 9.66 6.16
C ALA A 93 -20.20 8.51 6.79
N PHE A 94 -20.77 7.62 5.96
CA PHE A 94 -21.46 6.42 6.41
C PHE A 94 -20.54 5.53 7.24
N GLY A 95 -19.33 5.24 6.77
CA GLY A 95 -18.36 4.44 7.52
C GLY A 95 -18.03 5.03 8.90
N LYS A 96 -17.87 6.37 8.96
CA LYS A 96 -17.68 7.08 10.23
C LYS A 96 -18.89 6.93 11.17
N GLU A 97 -20.10 7.09 10.67
CA GLU A 97 -21.34 6.95 11.46
C GLU A 97 -21.55 5.53 11.98
N GLN A 98 -21.22 4.52 11.16
CA GLN A 98 -21.25 3.11 11.57
C GLN A 98 -20.08 2.72 12.48
N GLY A 99 -19.09 3.60 12.65
CA GLY A 99 -17.93 3.35 13.51
C GLY A 99 -17.02 2.24 12.99
N ILE A 100 -16.96 2.00 11.67
CA ILE A 100 -16.20 0.87 11.08
C ILE A 100 -14.71 0.89 11.45
N GLN A 101 -14.16 2.08 11.70
CA GLN A 101 -12.78 2.27 12.19
C GLN A 101 -12.52 1.66 13.57
N ASN A 102 -13.57 1.32 14.33
CA ASN A 102 -13.50 0.73 15.66
C ASN A 102 -14.03 -0.72 15.69
N ASP A 103 -14.45 -1.28 14.55
CA ASP A 103 -14.95 -2.65 14.45
C ASP A 103 -13.94 -3.56 13.75
N LEU A 104 -13.34 -4.47 14.53
CA LEU A 104 -12.30 -5.36 14.04
C LEU A 104 -12.82 -6.41 13.06
N GLU A 105 -14.07 -6.86 13.20
CA GLU A 105 -14.62 -7.87 12.29
C GLU A 105 -14.88 -7.28 10.90
N THR A 106 -15.41 -6.06 10.83
CA THR A 106 -15.50 -5.31 9.56
C THR A 106 -14.12 -5.10 8.94
N GLN A 107 -13.11 -4.75 9.74
CA GLN A 107 -11.74 -4.50 9.22
C GLN A 107 -11.07 -5.75 8.67
N LYS A 108 -11.28 -6.92 9.28
CA LYS A 108 -10.76 -8.20 8.78
C LYS A 108 -11.43 -8.64 7.48
N ASN A 109 -12.65 -8.17 7.23
CA ASN A 109 -13.46 -8.56 6.06
C ASN A 109 -13.59 -7.42 5.05
N TRP A 110 -12.59 -6.53 4.98
CA TRP A 110 -12.69 -5.30 4.20
C TRP A 110 -12.84 -5.53 2.70
N ASP A 111 -12.22 -6.60 2.16
CA ASP A 111 -12.41 -7.07 0.78
C ASP A 111 -13.90 -7.18 0.36
N ASN A 112 -14.76 -7.69 1.25
CA ASN A 112 -16.20 -7.73 1.02
C ASN A 112 -16.87 -6.40 1.41
N GLY A 113 -16.42 -5.78 2.51
CA GLY A 113 -16.98 -4.53 3.02
C GLY A 113 -16.96 -3.38 2.01
N VAL A 114 -15.90 -3.26 1.20
CA VAL A 114 -15.79 -2.23 0.15
C VAL A 114 -16.82 -2.44 -0.98
N MET A 115 -17.30 -3.67 -1.16
CA MET A 115 -18.35 -4.01 -2.13
C MET A 115 -19.75 -3.76 -1.56
N ASP A 116 -19.98 -4.04 -0.28
CA ASP A 116 -21.28 -3.84 0.37
C ASP A 116 -21.70 -2.36 0.41
N ILE A 117 -20.73 -1.45 0.59
CA ILE A 117 -20.97 -0.01 0.63
C ILE A 117 -21.29 0.62 -0.74
N GLN A 118 -21.21 -0.14 -1.83
CA GLN A 118 -21.49 0.38 -3.17
C GLN A 118 -22.95 0.85 -3.34
N SER A 119 -23.86 0.29 -2.54
CA SER A 119 -25.26 0.70 -2.47
C SER A 119 -25.46 2.16 -2.03
N ILE A 120 -24.48 2.77 -1.35
CA ILE A 120 -24.52 4.17 -0.93
C ILE A 120 -24.10 5.08 -2.10
N GLN A 121 -25.01 5.95 -2.55
CA GLN A 121 -24.90 6.84 -3.72
C GLN A 121 -24.93 8.32 -3.30
#